data_AF-A0A1G6XGM6-F1
#
_entry.id   AF-A0A1G6XGM6-F1
#
_cell.length_a   1.000
_cell.length_b   1.000
_cell.length_c   1.000
_cell.angle_alpha   90.00
_cell.angle_beta   90.00
_cell.angle_gamma   90.00
#
_symmetry.space_group_name_H-M   'P 1'
#
loop_
_entity.id
_entity.type
_entity.pdbx_description
1 polymer ?
#
loop_
_entity_poly.entity_id
_entity_poly.type
_entity_poly.pdbx_seq_one_letter_code
_entity_poly.pdbx_strand_id
1 'polypeptide(L)'
;MFVLWGLLHMGLGVSMVIDGFAGGTAGELEAESLMFFICATVLGAQAVAVALAMNRINSRLGYWLNITVLGVVDVAFLFVLVIPGHVDLIGGTSGPVIWLAASVCATVALRREPVSA
;
A
#
# COMPACT_ATOMS: atom_id res chain seq x y z
N MET A 1 -5.60 -8.29 6.64
CA MET A 1 -6.08 -7.27 5.68
C MET A 1 -4.95 -6.36 5.21
N PHE A 2 -4.16 -5.70 6.08
CA PHE A 2 -2.98 -4.94 5.62
C PHE A 2 -1.93 -5.78 4.86
N VAL A 3 -1.76 -7.06 5.22
CA VAL A 3 -0.93 -7.99 4.44
C VAL A 3 -1.42 -8.12 2.99
N LEU A 4 -2.73 -8.14 2.74
CA LEU A 4 -3.29 -8.24 1.39
C LEU A 4 -2.99 -6.99 0.56
N TRP A 5 -3.11 -5.80 1.17
CA TRP A 5 -2.70 -4.55 0.54
C TRP A 5 -1.22 -4.61 0.15
N GLY A 6 -0.37 -5.10 1.06
CA GLY A 6 1.06 -5.18 0.81
C GLY A 6 1.43 -6.15 -0.31
N LEU A 7 0.80 -7.34 -0.32
CA LEU A 7 1.03 -8.34 -1.38
C LEU A 7 0.56 -7.86 -2.76
N LEU A 8 -0.56 -7.13 -2.84
CA LEU A 8 -1.02 -6.52 -4.08
C LEU A 8 0.05 -5.59 -4.68
N HIS A 9 0.56 -4.66 -3.87
CA HIS A 9 1.52 -3.64 -4.33
C HIS A 9 2.91 -4.22 -4.59
N MET A 10 3.33 -5.23 -3.82
CA MET A 10 4.56 -5.97 -4.13
C MET A 10 4.42 -6.73 -5.45
N GLY A 11 3.29 -7.38 -5.69
CA GLY A 11 3.05 -8.11 -6.95
C GLY A 11 3.09 -7.19 -8.17
N LEU A 12 2.35 -6.08 -8.12
CA LEU A 12 2.32 -5.07 -9.18
C LEU A 12 3.69 -4.41 -9.41
N GLY A 13 4.37 -4.04 -8.33
CA GLY A 13 5.65 -3.36 -8.44
C GLY A 13 6.75 -4.28 -8.95
N VAL A 14 6.82 -5.53 -8.50
CA VAL A 14 7.78 -6.51 -9.02
C VAL A 14 7.55 -6.83 -10.48
N SER A 15 6.30 -6.99 -10.94
CA SER A 15 6.03 -7.26 -12.36
C SER A 15 6.50 -6.11 -13.25
N MET A 16 6.20 -4.86 -12.86
CA MET A 16 6.60 -3.67 -13.60
C MET A 16 8.12 -3.46 -13.60
N VAL A 17 8.79 -3.82 -12.49
CA VAL A 17 10.26 -3.74 -12.40
C VAL A 17 10.93 -4.77 -13.31
N ILE A 18 10.41 -6.00 -13.36
CA ILE A 18 10.92 -7.03 -14.26
C ILE A 18 10.78 -6.60 -15.72
N ASP A 19 9.60 -6.09 -16.10
CA ASP A 19 9.34 -5.61 -17.46
C ASP A 19 10.24 -4.42 -17.83
N GLY A 20 10.41 -3.46 -16.90
CA GLY A 20 11.27 -2.29 -17.09
C GLY A 20 12.74 -2.65 -17.28
N PHE A 21 13.26 -3.63 -16.55
CA PHE A 21 14.66 -4.09 -16.75
C PHE A 21 14.85 -4.91 -18.02
N ALA A 22 13.83 -5.65 -18.47
CA ALA A 22 13.88 -6.40 -19.72
C ALA A 22 13.84 -5.51 -20.97
N GLY A 23 13.17 -4.34 -20.88
CA GLY A 23 13.01 -3.40 -21.99
C GLY A 23 14.25 -2.59 -22.37
N GLY A 24 15.23 -2.49 -21.45
CA GLY A 24 16.58 -1.97 -21.71
C GLY A 24 16.66 -0.69 -22.53
N THR A 25 16.39 0.49 -21.95
CA THR A 25 16.90 1.84 -22.34
C THR A 25 16.17 2.90 -21.50
N ALA A 26 16.53 3.08 -20.23
CA ALA A 26 15.80 4.02 -19.36
C ALA A 26 16.08 5.49 -19.72
N GLY A 27 15.13 6.14 -20.39
CA GLY A 27 14.99 7.60 -20.35
C GLY A 27 14.53 8.09 -18.96
N GLU A 28 14.67 9.39 -18.67
CA GLU A 28 14.32 9.95 -17.35
C GLU A 28 12.87 9.62 -16.93
N LEU A 29 11.90 9.79 -17.83
CA LEU A 29 10.49 9.48 -17.57
C LEU A 29 10.24 8.00 -17.24
N GLU A 30 10.95 7.08 -17.91
CA GLU A 30 10.83 5.65 -17.65
C GLU A 30 11.47 5.29 -16.30
N ALA A 31 12.59 5.92 -15.95
CA ALA A 31 13.22 5.76 -14.65
C ALA A 31 12.33 6.28 -13.50
N GLU A 32 11.65 7.42 -13.69
CA GLU A 32 10.68 7.95 -12.73
C GLU A 32 9.48 7.02 -12.55
N SER A 33 8.97 6.47 -13.64
CA SER A 33 7.87 5.49 -13.62
C SER A 33 8.29 4.21 -12.89
N LEU A 34 9.51 3.71 -13.16
CA LEU A 34 10.08 2.57 -12.46
C LEU A 34 10.25 2.84 -10.95
N MET A 35 10.71 4.04 -10.58
CA MET A 35 10.85 4.45 -9.19
C MET A 35 9.51 4.40 -8.45
N PHE A 36 8.42 4.83 -9.08
CA PHE A 36 7.08 4.72 -8.50
C PHE A 36 6.73 3.28 -8.12
N PHE A 37 6.97 2.31 -9.01
CA PHE A 37 6.70 0.89 -8.76
C PHE A 37 7.63 0.27 -7.71
N ILE A 38 8.89 0.71 -7.64
CA ILE A 38 9.81 0.34 -6.57
C ILE A 38 9.29 0.86 -5.23
N CYS A 39 8.90 2.12 -5.14
CA CYS A 39 8.31 2.71 -3.93
C CYS A 39 7.05 1.96 -3.50
N ALA A 40 6.16 1.63 -4.44
CA ALA A 40 4.96 0.82 -4.15
C ALA A 40 5.34 -0.56 -3.57
N THR A 41 6.36 -1.21 -4.11
CA THR A 41 6.87 -2.50 -3.60
C THR A 41 7.40 -2.38 -2.17
N VAL A 42 8.21 -1.36 -1.90
CA VAL A 42 8.81 -1.11 -0.58
C VAL A 42 7.73 -0.81 0.46
N LEU A 43 6.75 0.02 0.11
CA LEU A 43 5.60 0.30 0.97
C LEU A 43 4.74 -0.95 1.19
N GLY A 44 4.60 -1.79 0.17
CA GLY A 44 3.94 -3.08 0.30
C GLY A 44 4.65 -4.00 1.29
N ALA A 45 5.98 -4.09 1.22
CA ALA A 45 6.79 -4.84 2.17
C ALA A 45 6.68 -4.28 3.60
N GLN A 46 6.69 -2.95 3.75
CA GLN A 46 6.43 -2.29 5.04
C GLN A 46 5.05 -2.68 5.59
N ALA A 47 4.00 -2.63 4.76
CA ALA A 47 2.65 -2.98 5.17
C ALA A 47 2.58 -4.41 5.74
N VAL A 48 3.23 -5.36 5.07
CA VAL A 48 3.34 -6.76 5.52
C VAL A 48 4.13 -6.84 6.83
N ALA A 49 5.30 -6.23 6.90
CA ALA A 49 6.16 -6.28 8.09
C ALA A 49 5.46 -5.71 9.32
N VAL A 50 4.86 -4.53 9.21
CA VAL A 50 4.09 -3.89 10.30
C VAL A 50 2.86 -4.73 10.66
N ALA A 51 2.17 -5.30 9.67
CA ALA A 51 1.01 -6.14 9.94
C ALA A 51 1.37 -7.39 10.76
N LEU A 52 2.46 -8.06 10.40
CA LEU A 52 2.92 -9.30 11.05
C LEU A 52 3.62 -9.04 12.38
N ALA A 53 4.40 -7.97 12.52
CA ALA A 53 5.11 -7.68 13.76
C ALA A 53 4.21 -6.99 14.79
N MET A 54 3.30 -6.12 14.35
CA MET A 54 2.66 -5.13 15.22
C MET A 54 1.12 -5.17 15.16
N ASN A 55 0.49 -5.17 13.98
CA ASN A 55 -0.98 -5.18 13.95
C ASN A 55 -1.58 -6.49 14.45
N ARG A 56 -0.88 -7.63 14.30
CA ARG A 56 -1.36 -8.93 14.81
C ARG A 56 -1.48 -8.98 16.34
N ILE A 57 -0.71 -8.14 17.04
CA ILE A 57 -0.75 -7.96 18.49
C ILE A 57 -1.45 -6.66 18.88
N ASN A 58 -2.24 -6.07 17.96
CA ASN A 58 -2.97 -4.82 18.13
C ASN A 58 -2.13 -3.65 18.67
N SER A 59 -0.86 -3.58 18.29
CA SER A 59 -0.02 -2.44 18.67
C SER A 59 -0.57 -1.12 18.12
N ARG A 60 -0.76 -0.12 19.00
CA ARG A 60 -1.17 1.23 18.62
C ARG A 60 -0.21 1.88 17.61
N LEU A 61 1.09 1.63 17.75
CA LEU A 61 2.07 2.16 16.81
C LEU A 61 1.90 1.51 15.43
N GLY A 62 1.74 0.18 15.38
CA GLY A 62 1.49 -0.53 14.13
C GLY A 62 0.20 -0.09 13.44
N TYR A 63 -0.83 0.24 14.22
CA TYR A 63 -2.07 0.81 13.70
C TYR A 63 -1.85 2.14 13.00
N TRP A 64 -1.19 3.09 13.67
CA TRP A 64 -0.96 4.41 13.08
C TRP A 64 -0.01 4.35 11.87
N LEU A 65 1.01 3.50 11.92
CA LEU A 65 1.91 3.28 10.79
C LEU A 65 1.14 2.81 9.55
N ASN A 66 0.37 1.73 9.66
CA ASN A 66 -0.34 1.20 8.50
C ASN A 66 -1.53 2.06 8.08
N ILE A 67 -2.31 2.64 8.99
CA ILE A 67 -3.41 3.51 8.57
C ILE A 67 -2.90 4.78 7.90
N THR A 68 -1.96 5.49 8.54
CA THR A 68 -1.56 6.82 8.08
C THR A 68 -0.70 6.74 6.83
N VAL A 69 0.35 5.91 6.84
CA VAL A 69 1.29 5.86 5.72
C VAL A 69 0.60 5.35 4.46
N LEU A 70 -0.13 4.25 4.57
CA LEU A 70 -0.85 3.67 3.42
C LEU A 70 -1.98 4.59 2.96
N GLY A 71 -2.72 5.19 3.90
CA GLY A 71 -3.82 6.09 3.58
C GLY A 71 -3.37 7.36 2.84
N VAL A 72 -2.24 7.96 3.24
CA VAL A 72 -1.67 9.12 2.53
C VAL A 72 -1.31 8.76 1.09
N VAL A 73 -0.69 7.60 0.88
CA VAL A 73 -0.30 7.12 -0.45
C VAL A 73 -1.52 6.82 -1.31
N ASP A 74 -2.51 6.11 -0.78
CA ASP A 74 -3.76 5.80 -1.48
C ASP A 74 -4.52 7.08 -1.88
N VAL A 75 -4.61 8.06 -0.97
CA VAL A 75 -5.25 9.36 -1.27
C VAL A 75 -4.50 10.10 -2.36
N ALA A 76 -3.17 10.23 -2.25
CA ALA A 76 -2.36 10.89 -3.27
C ALA A 76 -2.51 10.21 -4.65
N PHE A 77 -2.46 8.88 -4.68
CA PHE A 77 -2.64 8.08 -5.88
C PHE A 77 -4.02 8.30 -6.53
N LEU A 78 -5.09 8.30 -5.73
CA LEU A 78 -6.44 8.57 -6.22
C LEU A 78 -6.56 9.96 -6.86
N PHE A 79 -6.03 11.00 -6.21
CA PHE A 79 -6.14 12.37 -6.71
C PHE A 79 -5.25 12.67 -7.92
N VAL A 80 -4.05 12.09 -7.97
CA VAL A 80 -3.06 12.40 -9.00
C VAL A 80 -3.20 11.50 -10.22
N LEU A 81 -3.61 10.24 -10.05
CA LEU A 81 -3.59 9.25 -11.14
C LEU A 81 -4.99 8.73 -11.51
N VAL A 82 -5.85 8.44 -10.53
CA VAL A 82 -7.16 7.83 -10.84
C VAL A 82 -8.20 8.86 -11.25
N ILE A 83 -8.38 9.93 -10.47
CA ILE A 83 -9.36 11.00 -10.75
C ILE A 83 -9.09 11.67 -12.11
N PRO A 84 -7.84 11.97 -12.50
CA PRO A 84 -7.55 12.52 -13.82
C PRO A 84 -7.69 11.52 -14.98
N GLY A 85 -7.89 10.23 -14.69
CA GLY A 85 -8.09 9.18 -15.70
C GLY A 85 -6.80 8.59 -16.27
N HIS A 86 -5.66 8.70 -15.59
CA HIS A 86 -4.40 8.07 -16.00
C HIS A 86 -4.36 6.56 -15.70
N VAL A 87 -5.16 6.10 -14.73
CA VAL A 87 -5.31 4.70 -14.35
C VAL A 87 -6.78 4.33 -14.39
N ASP A 88 -7.09 3.10 -14.79
CA ASP A 88 -8.47 2.61 -14.80
C ASP A 88 -9.06 2.60 -13.39
N LEU A 89 -10.37 2.79 -13.28
CA LEU A 89 -11.02 2.94 -11.97
C LEU A 89 -10.95 1.67 -11.12
N ILE A 90 -10.98 0.49 -11.72
CA ILE A 90 -11.01 -0.80 -11.00
C ILE A 90 -9.63 -1.08 -10.41
N GLY A 91 -8.59 -1.05 -11.25
CA GLY A 91 -7.20 -1.16 -10.82
C GLY A 91 -6.86 -0.06 -9.82
N GLY A 92 -7.25 1.18 -10.13
CA GLY A 92 -6.94 2.36 -9.34
C GLY A 92 -7.57 2.40 -7.94
N THR A 93 -8.72 1.76 -7.72
CA THR A 93 -9.40 1.74 -6.42
C THR A 93 -9.15 0.50 -5.59
N SER A 94 -8.51 -0.53 -6.16
CA SER A 94 -8.25 -1.81 -5.49
C SER A 94 -7.46 -1.66 -4.19
N GLY A 95 -6.34 -0.92 -4.21
CA GLY A 95 -5.54 -0.57 -3.03
C GLY A 95 -6.34 0.16 -1.95
N PRO A 96 -6.92 1.34 -2.26
CA PRO A 96 -7.73 2.12 -1.32
C PRO A 96 -8.87 1.34 -0.67
N VAL A 97 -9.57 0.48 -1.43
CA VAL A 97 -10.66 -0.35 -0.90
C VAL A 97 -10.12 -1.38 0.11
N ILE A 98 -9.02 -2.07 -0.22
CA ILE A 98 -8.39 -3.03 0.69
C ILE A 98 -7.87 -2.33 1.95
N TRP A 99 -7.26 -1.15 1.80
CA TRP A 99 -6.79 -0.34 2.92
C TRP A 99 -7.94 0.10 3.83
N LEU A 100 -9.06 0.55 3.26
CA LEU A 100 -10.21 0.97 4.04
C LEU A 100 -10.80 -0.20 4.84
N ALA A 101 -10.96 -1.36 4.20
CA ALA A 101 -11.39 -2.58 4.88
C ALA A 101 -10.42 -2.99 6.00
N ALA A 102 -9.11 -2.92 5.74
CA ALA A 102 -8.08 -3.18 6.74
C ALA A 102 -8.14 -2.24 7.94
N SER A 103 -8.35 -0.95 7.67
CA SER A 103 -8.46 0.11 8.67
C SER A 103 -9.68 -0.07 9.57
N VAL A 104 -10.83 -0.44 8.99
CA VAL A 104 -12.04 -0.78 9.74
C VAL A 104 -11.78 -1.99 10.65
N CYS A 105 -11.23 -3.08 10.11
CA CYS A 105 -10.91 -4.27 10.91
C CYS A 105 -9.95 -3.95 12.06
N ALA A 106 -8.87 -3.20 11.79
CA ALA A 106 -7.88 -2.84 12.81
C ALA A 106 -8.48 -1.92 13.89
N THR A 107 -9.33 -0.97 13.51
CA THR A 107 -10.02 -0.08 14.45
C THR A 107 -10.98 -0.86 15.36
N VAL A 108 -11.74 -1.81 14.79
CA VAL A 108 -12.62 -2.68 15.57
C VAL A 108 -11.82 -3.57 16.52
N ALA A 109 -10.70 -4.14 16.07
CA ALA A 109 -9.84 -4.99 16.90
C ALA A 109 -9.28 -4.24 18.11
N LEU A 110 -8.70 -3.05 17.90
CA LEU A 110 -8.18 -2.20 18.97
C LEU A 110 -9.23 -1.76 19.98
N ARG A 111 -10.44 -1.46 19.52
CA ARG A 111 -11.55 -1.06 20.43
C ARG A 111 -12.06 -2.22 21.29
N ARG A 112 -11.79 -3.47 20.89
CA ARG A 112 -12.19 -4.67 21.64
C ARG A 112 -11.15 -5.12 22.65
N GLU A 113 -9.94 -4.55 22.63
CA GLU A 113 -8.97 -4.82 23.69
C GLU A 113 -9.40 -4.13 24.98
N PRO A 114 -9.45 -4.85 26.11
CA PRO A 114 -9.63 -4.21 27.40
C PRO A 114 -8.52 -3.17 27.59
N VAL A 115 -8.88 -1.97 28.02
CA VAL A 115 -7.89 -1.00 28.48
C VAL A 115 -7.19 -1.62 29.69
N SER A 116 -6.01 -2.22 29.48
CA SER A 116 -5.11 -2.53 30.57
C SER A 116 -4.66 -1.17 31.12
N ALA A 117 -5.27 -0.78 32.24
CA ALA A 117 -4.81 0.30 33.09
C ALA A 117 -3.47 -0.07 33.76
#